data_AF-A0A925V0R3-F1
#
_entry.id   AF-A0A925V0R3-F1
#
_cell.length_a   1.000
_cell.length_b   1.000
_cell.length_c   1.000
_cell.angle_alpha   90.00
_cell.angle_beta   90.00
_cell.angle_gamma   90.00
#
_symmetry.space_group_name_H-M   'P 1'
#
loop_
_entity.id
_entity.type
_entity.pdbx_description
1 polymer ?
#
loop_
_entity_poly.entity_id
_entity_poly.type
_entity_poly.pdbx_seq_one_letter_code
_entity_poly.pdbx_strand_id
1 'polypeptide(L)'
;MSIAGIRDVTATPVGRSAFDAGLAEVGAPERSGGDDDENGFGVHFKNALGELDRTTAQADATSEGLVTGEVDIHEAMVAMEKADLVLRVAGTVRNKVIDAYQQLMQVSGS
;
A
#
# COMPACT_ATOMS: atom_id res chain seq x y z
N MET A 1 70.04 24.42 -2.75
CA MET A 1 70.74 24.39 -1.44
C MET A 1 69.84 25.08 -0.42
N SER A 2 69.76 24.50 0.79
CA SER A 2 69.04 24.97 2.00
C SER A 2 67.52 24.82 2.11
N ILE A 3 67.21 23.79 2.91
CA ILE A 3 66.11 23.58 3.85
C ILE A 3 65.86 24.76 4.83
N ALA A 4 64.60 24.96 5.23
CA ALA A 4 64.09 25.51 6.50
C ALA A 4 62.69 26.10 6.26
N GLY A 5 61.64 25.88 7.05
CA GLY A 5 61.50 25.20 8.31
C GLY A 5 60.00 25.00 8.60
N ILE A 6 59.70 23.88 9.25
CA ILE A 6 58.39 23.50 9.79
C ILE A 6 58.27 24.14 11.17
N ARG A 7 57.29 25.04 11.37
CA ARG A 7 56.76 25.54 12.67
C ARG A 7 55.37 26.08 12.32
N ASP A 8 54.26 25.85 13.01
CA ASP A 8 53.95 25.31 14.31
C ASP A 8 52.42 25.03 14.26
N VAL A 9 51.97 23.82 14.57
CA VAL A 9 50.53 23.49 14.60
C VAL A 9 50.07 23.60 16.05
N THR A 10 49.62 24.80 16.43
CA THR A 10 49.00 24.99 17.74
C THR A 10 47.57 24.42 17.68
N ALA A 11 47.40 23.21 18.20
CA ALA A 11 46.12 22.54 18.34
C ALA A 11 45.21 23.29 19.33
N THR A 12 44.07 23.79 18.85
CA THR A 12 42.97 24.22 19.72
C THR A 12 42.28 22.97 20.29
N PRO A 13 42.06 22.85 21.61
CA PRO A 13 41.35 21.71 22.17
C PRO A 13 39.85 21.84 21.83
N VAL A 14 39.34 20.97 20.95
CA VAL A 14 37.90 20.89 20.67
C VAL A 14 37.23 20.27 21.90
N GLY A 15 36.44 21.09 22.59
CA GLY A 15 35.71 20.74 23.81
C GLY A 15 34.73 19.59 23.60
N ARG A 16 34.77 18.62 24.51
CA ARG A 16 33.96 17.39 24.55
C ARG A 16 32.56 17.60 25.13
N SER A 17 32.05 18.83 25.14
CA SER A 17 30.81 19.24 25.81
C SER A 17 29.59 19.41 24.90
N ALA A 18 29.71 19.20 23.59
CA ALA A 18 28.60 19.34 22.64
C ALA A 18 27.82 18.03 22.39
N PHE A 19 28.33 16.87 22.84
CA PHE A 19 27.71 15.57 22.57
C PHE A 19 26.72 15.08 23.65
N ASP A 20 26.72 15.71 24.83
CA ASP A 20 25.93 15.22 25.98
C ASP A 20 24.51 15.82 26.05
N ALA A 21 24.23 16.89 25.30
CA ALA A 21 22.95 17.60 25.35
C ALA A 21 21.87 17.03 24.39
N GLY A 22 22.18 16.00 23.60
CA GLY A 22 21.30 15.50 22.54
C GLY A 22 20.47 14.27 22.88
N LEU A 23 20.56 13.71 24.09
CA LEU A 23 20.01 12.38 24.41
C LEU A 23 18.80 12.40 25.36
N ALA A 24 18.25 13.57 25.70
CA ALA A 24 17.17 13.71 26.70
C ALA A 24 15.76 13.91 26.11
N GLU A 25 15.56 13.77 24.80
CA GLU A 25 14.24 14.00 24.17
C GLU A 25 13.89 12.89 23.14
N VAL A 26 14.20 11.63 23.47
CA VAL A 26 13.54 10.51 22.80
C VAL A 26 12.28 10.20 23.59
N GLY A 27 11.23 10.98 23.31
CA GLY A 27 9.88 10.70 23.75
C GLY A 27 9.50 9.27 23.37
N ALA A 28 8.86 8.57 24.31
CA ALA A 28 8.32 7.24 24.10
C ALA A 28 7.44 7.21 22.83
N PRO A 29 7.38 6.09 22.08
CA PRO A 29 6.45 5.97 20.98
C PRO A 29 5.03 6.08 21.56
N GLU A 30 4.42 7.25 21.41
CA GLU A 30 2.99 7.41 21.55
C GLU A 30 2.37 6.46 20.53
N ARG A 31 1.76 5.39 21.03
CA ARG A 31 0.86 4.57 20.24
C ARG A 31 -0.32 5.49 19.93
N SER A 32 -0.23 6.20 18.82
CA SER A 32 -1.35 6.90 18.23
C SER A 32 -2.35 5.82 17.79
N GLY A 33 -3.23 5.42 18.71
CA GLY A 33 -4.50 4.81 18.37
C GLY A 33 -5.35 5.90 17.73
N GLY A 34 -5.09 6.15 16.44
CA GLY A 34 -5.90 7.00 15.61
C GLY A 34 -6.84 6.12 14.82
N ASP A 35 -8.12 6.49 14.84
CA ASP A 35 -9.18 6.01 13.97
C ASP A 35 -8.78 6.18 12.48
N ASP A 36 -7.98 5.26 11.93
CA ASP A 36 -7.74 5.12 10.49
C ASP A 36 -8.86 4.30 9.81
N ASP A 37 -10.10 4.43 10.29
CA ASP A 37 -11.26 3.71 9.74
C ASP A 37 -11.64 4.22 8.34
N GLU A 38 -11.36 5.48 8.00
CA GLU A 38 -11.67 6.05 6.68
C GLU A 38 -10.72 5.59 5.56
N ASN A 39 -9.49 5.18 5.90
CA ASN A 39 -8.49 4.68 4.95
C ASN A 39 -8.10 3.21 5.20
N GLY A 40 -8.86 2.51 6.03
CA GLY A 40 -8.58 1.13 6.39
C GLY A 40 -8.68 0.18 5.20
N PHE A 41 -7.97 -0.95 5.27
CA PHE A 41 -8.04 -2.02 4.27
C PHE A 41 -9.50 -2.44 3.98
N GLY A 42 -10.38 -2.45 4.99
CA GLY A 42 -11.80 -2.76 4.81
C GLY A 42 -12.54 -1.79 3.89
N VAL A 43 -12.23 -0.48 3.96
CA VAL A 43 -12.81 0.53 3.06
C VAL A 43 -12.31 0.32 1.64
N HIS A 44 -10.99 0.12 1.45
CA HIS A 44 -10.42 -0.19 0.13
C HIS A 44 -10.99 -1.47 -0.47
N PHE A 45 -11.15 -2.52 0.34
CA PHE A 45 -11.74 -3.78 -0.09
C PHE A 45 -13.20 -3.61 -0.51
N LYS A 46 -14.00 -2.89 0.29
CA LYS A 46 -15.39 -2.55 -0.06
C LYS A 46 -15.47 -1.75 -1.36
N ASN A 47 -14.58 -0.78 -1.55
CA ASN A 47 -14.52 0.01 -2.77
C ASN A 47 -14.15 -0.87 -3.98
N ALA A 48 -13.20 -1.79 -3.82
CA ALA A 48 -12.84 -2.75 -4.86
C ALA A 48 -14.00 -3.70 -5.23
N LEU A 49 -14.81 -4.13 -4.26
CA LEU A 49 -16.03 -4.90 -4.53
C LEU A 49 -17.06 -4.08 -5.31
N GLY A 50 -17.22 -2.79 -4.99
CA GLY A 50 -18.06 -1.89 -5.77
C GLY A 50 -17.54 -1.69 -7.19
N GLU A 51 -16.22 -1.65 -7.38
CA GLU A 51 -15.62 -1.54 -8.71
C GLU A 51 -15.76 -2.82 -9.54
N LEU A 52 -15.69 -3.99 -8.89
CA LEU A 52 -16.01 -5.28 -9.51
C LEU A 52 -17.45 -5.26 -10.05
N ASP A 53 -18.42 -4.89 -9.20
CA ASP A 53 -19.84 -4.82 -9.57
C ASP A 53 -20.07 -3.90 -10.79
N ARG A 54 -19.46 -2.70 -10.78
CA ARG A 54 -19.52 -1.78 -11.92
C ARG A 54 -18.89 -2.36 -13.18
N THR A 55 -17.74 -3.02 -13.05
CA THR A 55 -17.02 -3.60 -14.19
C THR A 55 -17.85 -4.72 -14.83
N THR A 56 -18.47 -5.58 -14.02
CA THR A 56 -19.36 -6.64 -14.52
C THR A 56 -20.62 -6.05 -15.16
N ALA A 57 -21.26 -5.08 -14.52
CA ALA A 57 -22.45 -4.41 -15.09
C ALA A 57 -22.14 -3.68 -16.41
N GLN A 58 -20.94 -3.09 -16.54
CA GLN A 58 -20.50 -2.49 -17.79
C GLN A 58 -20.33 -3.54 -18.89
N ALA A 59 -19.74 -4.70 -18.59
CA ALA A 59 -19.63 -5.79 -19.55
C ALA A 59 -21.01 -6.28 -20.03
N ASP A 60 -21.97 -6.43 -19.12
CA ASP A 60 -23.34 -6.80 -19.44
C ASP A 60 -24.01 -5.75 -20.35
N ALA A 61 -23.91 -4.47 -20.00
CA ALA A 61 -24.47 -3.38 -20.79
C ALA A 61 -23.86 -3.31 -22.20
N THR A 62 -22.54 -3.48 -22.33
CA THR A 62 -21.88 -3.52 -23.65
C THR A 62 -22.26 -4.76 -24.46
N SER A 63 -22.55 -5.88 -23.79
CA SER A 63 -23.01 -7.10 -24.45
C SER A 63 -24.43 -6.94 -25.00
N GLU A 64 -25.32 -6.29 -24.25
CA GLU A 64 -26.66 -5.92 -24.72
C GLU A 64 -26.56 -4.93 -25.90
N GLY A 65 -25.75 -3.89 -25.76
CA GLY A 65 -25.49 -2.91 -26.81
C GLY A 65 -24.90 -3.50 -28.09
N LEU A 66 -24.09 -4.56 -27.98
CA LEU A 66 -23.57 -5.28 -29.13
C LEU A 66 -24.68 -6.02 -29.90
N VAL A 67 -25.61 -6.64 -29.18
CA VAL A 67 -26.76 -7.35 -29.79
C VAL A 67 -27.70 -6.37 -30.49
N THR A 68 -27.88 -5.17 -29.95
CA THR A 68 -28.69 -4.10 -30.57
C THR A 68 -27.96 -3.34 -31.68
N GLY A 69 -26.64 -3.53 -31.79
CA GLY A 69 -25.77 -2.83 -32.76
C GLY A 69 -25.41 -1.41 -32.34
N GLU A 70 -25.66 -1.02 -31.09
CA GLU A 70 -25.35 0.28 -30.50
C GLU A 70 -23.90 0.37 -29.99
N VAL A 71 -23.27 -0.78 -29.73
CA VAL A 71 -21.88 -0.92 -29.26
C VAL A 71 -21.07 -1.76 -30.24
N ASP A 72 -19.82 -1.37 -30.47
CA ASP A 72 -18.90 -2.12 -31.34
C ASP A 72 -18.38 -3.41 -30.68
N ILE A 73 -18.13 -4.43 -31.51
CA ILE A 73 -17.66 -5.74 -31.03
C ILE A 73 -16.32 -5.66 -30.28
N HIS A 74 -15.42 -4.75 -30.65
CA HIS A 74 -14.15 -4.57 -29.97
C HIS A 74 -14.34 -4.01 -28.56
N GLU A 75 -15.24 -3.04 -28.40
CA GLU A 75 -15.56 -2.44 -27.10
C GLU A 75 -16.19 -3.46 -26.16
N ALA A 76 -17.18 -4.22 -26.66
CA ALA A 76 -17.82 -5.29 -25.90
C ALA A 76 -16.80 -6.39 -25.51
N MET A 77 -15.91 -6.79 -26.44
CA MET A 77 -14.86 -7.77 -26.16
C MET A 77 -13.89 -7.30 -25.07
N VAL A 78 -13.47 -6.03 -25.11
CA VAL A 78 -12.59 -5.46 -24.08
C VAL A 78 -13.28 -5.40 -22.73
N ALA A 79 -14.55 -4.98 -22.69
CA ALA A 79 -15.32 -4.93 -21.45
C ALA A 79 -15.49 -6.33 -20.82
N MET A 80 -15.82 -7.33 -21.64
CA MET A 80 -15.92 -8.73 -21.20
C MET A 80 -14.58 -9.27 -20.67
N GLU A 81 -13.46 -9.02 -21.36
CA GLU A 81 -12.13 -9.47 -20.92
C GLU A 81 -11.73 -8.82 -19.58
N LYS A 82 -12.04 -7.53 -19.42
CA LYS A 82 -11.82 -6.81 -18.15
C LYS A 82 -12.65 -7.43 -17.03
N ALA A 83 -13.93 -7.72 -17.26
CA ALA A 83 -14.80 -8.34 -16.27
C ALA A 83 -14.30 -9.73 -15.86
N ASP A 84 -13.91 -10.58 -16.82
CA ASP A 84 -13.34 -11.90 -16.53
C ASP A 84 -12.08 -11.81 -15.67
N LEU A 85 -11.14 -10.94 -16.05
CA LEU A 85 -9.90 -10.74 -15.31
C LEU A 85 -10.18 -10.31 -13.86
N VAL A 86 -11.02 -9.30 -13.67
CA VAL A 86 -11.33 -8.77 -12.33
C VAL A 86 -12.06 -9.82 -11.49
N LEU A 87 -12.95 -10.63 -12.08
CA LEU A 87 -13.64 -11.71 -11.38
C LEU A 87 -12.67 -12.81 -10.91
N ARG A 88 -11.70 -13.20 -11.75
CA ARG A 88 -10.64 -14.16 -11.37
C ARG A 88 -9.79 -13.63 -10.22
N VAL A 89 -9.42 -12.36 -10.27
CA VAL A 89 -8.69 -11.69 -9.17
C VAL A 89 -9.54 -11.68 -7.90
N ALA A 90 -10.81 -11.29 -7.99
CA ALA A 90 -11.72 -11.24 -6.86
C ALA A 90 -11.90 -12.61 -6.19
N GLY A 91 -12.02 -13.69 -6.97
CA GLY A 91 -12.06 -15.06 -6.44
C GLY A 91 -10.79 -15.43 -5.66
N THR A 92 -9.62 -15.05 -6.17
CA THR A 92 -8.34 -15.27 -5.49
C THR A 92 -8.26 -14.52 -4.16
N VAL A 93 -8.70 -13.26 -4.15
CA VAL A 93 -8.72 -12.43 -2.93
C VAL A 93 -9.73 -12.98 -1.92
N ARG A 94 -10.94 -13.35 -2.35
CA ARG A 94 -11.97 -13.98 -1.51
C ARG A 94 -11.41 -15.19 -0.76
N ASN A 95 -10.73 -16.08 -1.48
CA ASN A 95 -10.15 -17.28 -0.87
C ASN A 95 -9.08 -16.89 0.17
N LYS A 96 -8.15 -15.99 -0.17
CA LYS A 96 -7.11 -15.53 0.77
C LYS A 96 -7.69 -14.88 2.03
N VAL A 97 -8.76 -14.09 1.91
CA VAL A 97 -9.42 -13.45 3.06
C VAL A 97 -10.07 -14.50 3.97
N ILE A 98 -10.74 -15.50 3.37
CA ILE A 98 -11.33 -16.61 4.12
C ILE A 98 -10.22 -17.41 4.84
N ASP A 99 -9.13 -17.72 4.15
CA ASP A 99 -7.99 -18.46 4.73
C ASP A 99 -7.35 -17.70 5.89
N ALA A 100 -7.18 -16.38 5.75
CA ALA A 100 -6.63 -15.53 6.80
C ALA A 100 -7.54 -15.54 8.05
N TYR A 101 -8.87 -15.46 7.85
CA TYR A 101 -9.83 -15.56 8.95
C TYR A 101 -9.76 -16.93 9.66
N GLN A 102 -9.67 -18.01 8.90
CA GLN A 102 -9.55 -19.37 9.45
C GLN A 102 -8.23 -19.55 10.23
N GLN A 103 -7.12 -19.03 9.72
CA GLN A 103 -5.82 -19.08 10.40
C GLN A 103 -5.83 -18.36 11.76
N LEU A 104 -6.48 -17.19 11.83
CA LEU A 104 -6.62 -16.46 13.10
C LEU A 104 -7.35 -17.29 14.16
N MET A 105 -8.41 -18.01 13.79
CA MET A 105 -9.13 -18.91 14.71
C MET A 105 -8.28 -20.09 15.16
N GLN A 106 -7.46 -20.64 14.28
CA GLN A 106 -6.65 -21.82 14.59
C GLN A 106 -5.46 -21.52 15.51
N VAL A 107 -4.79 -20.38 15.32
CA VAL A 107 -3.64 -19.96 16.16
C VAL A 107 -4.10 -19.64 17.60
N SER A 108 -5.33 -19.16 17.80
CA SER A 108 -5.88 -18.89 19.13
C SER A 108 -6.38 -20.13 19.89
N GLY A 109 -6.39 -21.31 19.25
CA GLY A 109 -6.85 -22.57 19.85
C GLY A 109 -5.73 -23.50 20.33
N SER A 110 -4.48 -23.00 20.41
CA SER A 110 -3.31 -23.75 20.90
C SER A 110 -2.87 -23.23 22.27
#